data_AF-A0A1I4L9A9-F1
#
_entry.id   AF-A0A1I4L9A9-F1
#
_cell.length_a   1.000
_cell.length_b   1.000
_cell.length_c   1.000
_cell.angle_alpha   90.00
_cell.angle_beta   90.00
_cell.angle_gamma   90.00
#
_symmetry.space_group_name_H-M   'P 1'
#
loop_
_entity.id
_entity.type
_entity.pdbx_description
1 polymer ?
#
loop_
_entity_poly.entity_id
_entity_poly.type
_entity_poly.pdbx_seq_one_letter_code
_entity_poly.pdbx_strand_id
1 'polypeptide(L)'
;MSTTNTLKQLLPELQQIEEIVHLGNKTDLCSEVLCHVSCDGGMLPIYVLTLGNSAKEVPSITYVAGIHGLERIGTQVVIAFLEGLLERLKWDQVLVDILQRVRINFLPLINPVGMLNYTRANGRGVDLMRNAPIDSHEKTIWLAGGHRISSYLPWYRGKISEGMQPEAQALCDFITQKVFPAPFSLVLDCHSGFGTRNQIWFPYARSRLEPIKHLKEVFYLRKLFMQTYPYQDYLFEPQSQHYLVHGDLWDFLYLKSLASDNIFLPLTLEMGSWRWIRKNPLQLRQLQGLYHPIKPHRLNRVLRGHLILMEFLLHATLSYENWLIKSDSLELEQQARTLWYT
;
A
#
# COMPACT_ATOMS: atom_id res chain seq x y z
N MET A 1 21.78 8.34 26.93
CA MET A 1 20.70 7.76 26.07
C MET A 1 21.21 7.80 24.64
N SER A 2 21.20 6.69 23.90
CA SER A 2 21.68 6.65 22.51
C SER A 2 20.87 7.62 21.63
N THR A 3 21.50 8.30 20.67
CA THR A 3 20.84 9.20 19.70
C THR A 3 19.68 8.51 18.97
N THR A 4 19.78 7.20 18.77
CA THR A 4 18.73 6.35 18.20
C THR A 4 17.46 6.30 19.05
N ASN A 5 17.56 6.34 20.39
CA ASN A 5 16.38 6.33 21.27
C ASN A 5 15.63 7.68 21.23
N THR A 6 16.33 8.79 21.03
CA THR A 6 15.69 10.11 20.89
C THR A 6 14.95 10.23 19.55
N LEU A 7 15.51 9.66 18.48
CA LEU A 7 14.84 9.61 17.16
C LEU A 7 13.55 8.79 17.18
N LYS A 8 13.55 7.67 17.91
CA LYS A 8 12.37 6.81 18.06
C LYS A 8 11.21 7.50 18.79
N GLN A 9 11.49 8.35 19.77
CA GLN A 9 10.45 9.15 20.45
C GLN A 9 9.71 10.11 19.51
N LEU A 10 10.30 10.45 18.36
CA LEU A 10 9.68 11.32 17.35
C LEU A 10 8.85 10.55 16.30
N LEU A 11 8.88 9.21 16.35
CA LEU A 11 8.16 8.32 15.44
C LEU A 11 7.29 7.31 16.21
N PRO A 12 6.11 7.73 16.72
CA PRO A 12 5.21 6.84 17.46
C PRO A 12 4.80 5.60 16.67
N GLU A 13 4.62 5.69 15.34
CA GLU A 13 4.29 4.53 14.50
C GLU A 13 5.43 3.51 14.49
N LEU A 14 6.69 3.95 14.41
CA LEU A 14 7.84 3.05 14.46
C LEU A 14 7.97 2.41 15.85
N GLN A 15 7.76 3.19 16.91
CA GLN A 15 7.74 2.65 18.28
C GLN A 15 6.65 1.57 18.43
N GLN A 16 5.45 1.82 17.92
CA GLN A 16 4.34 0.86 17.98
C GLN A 16 4.67 -0.43 17.20
N ILE A 17 5.30 -0.31 16.02
CA ILE A 17 5.78 -1.47 15.26
C ILE A 17 6.81 -2.26 16.09
N GLU A 18 7.77 -1.60 16.73
CA GLU A 18 8.79 -2.26 17.55
C GLU A 18 8.22 -2.92 18.81
N GLU A 19 7.19 -2.33 19.41
CA GLU A 19 6.43 -2.95 20.50
C GLU A 19 5.72 -4.23 20.03
N ILE A 20 5.09 -4.20 18.85
CA ILE A 20 4.49 -5.39 18.23
C ILE A 20 5.55 -6.46 17.91
N VAL A 21 6.69 -6.08 17.35
CA VAL A 21 7.82 -6.99 17.08
C VAL A 21 8.29 -7.66 18.37
N HIS A 22 8.45 -6.90 19.45
CA HIS A 22 8.89 -7.43 20.73
C HIS A 22 7.84 -8.39 21.35
N LEU A 23 6.55 -8.10 21.20
CA LEU A 23 5.46 -8.97 21.64
C LEU A 23 5.32 -10.22 20.75
N GLY A 24 5.61 -10.09 19.45
CA GLY A 24 5.51 -11.13 18.43
C GLY A 24 6.40 -12.35 18.71
N ASN A 25 7.48 -12.18 19.47
CA ASN A 25 8.30 -13.28 19.98
C ASN A 25 7.53 -14.29 20.87
N LYS A 26 6.25 -14.04 21.17
CA LYS A 26 5.34 -14.89 21.94
C LYS A 26 4.11 -15.36 21.15
N THR A 27 4.00 -15.03 19.86
CA THR A 27 2.88 -15.39 18.97
C THR A 27 3.40 -15.98 17.66
N ASP A 28 2.51 -16.44 16.77
CA ASP A 28 2.87 -16.91 15.42
C ASP A 28 3.28 -15.79 14.44
N LEU A 29 3.71 -14.63 14.96
CA LEU A 29 4.12 -13.46 14.18
C LEU A 29 5.64 -13.50 13.93
N CYS A 30 6.04 -13.66 12.67
CA CYS A 30 7.43 -13.52 12.26
C CYS A 30 7.75 -12.07 11.92
N SER A 31 8.93 -11.57 12.30
CA SER A 31 9.39 -10.24 11.93
C SER A 31 10.80 -10.27 11.36
N GLU A 32 11.05 -9.42 10.37
CA GLU A 32 12.34 -9.28 9.70
C GLU A 32 12.59 -7.79 9.39
N VAL A 33 13.85 -7.37 9.46
CA VAL A 33 14.27 -6.04 8.98
C VAL A 33 14.74 -6.18 7.55
N LEU A 34 14.02 -5.58 6.60
CA LEU A 34 14.34 -5.64 5.18
C LEU A 34 15.61 -4.85 4.84
N CYS A 35 15.72 -3.63 5.39
CA CYS A 35 16.93 -2.82 5.29
C CYS A 35 16.96 -1.75 6.39
N HIS A 36 18.08 -1.05 6.48
CA HIS A 36 18.23 0.14 7.30
C HIS A 36 18.49 1.35 6.41
N VAL A 37 17.82 2.45 6.68
CA VAL A 37 17.96 3.71 5.93
C VAL A 37 18.53 4.82 6.80
N SER A 38 19.44 5.60 6.23
CA SER A 38 20.17 6.65 6.96
C SER A 38 19.29 7.88 7.21
N CYS A 39 19.41 8.45 8.40
CA CYS A 39 18.84 9.74 8.76
C CYS A 39 19.82 10.55 9.63
N ASP A 40 19.50 11.83 9.86
CA ASP A 40 20.25 12.66 10.79
C ASP A 40 20.16 12.07 12.20
N GLY A 41 21.28 11.52 12.69
CA GLY A 41 21.38 10.95 14.04
C GLY A 41 21.29 9.42 14.12
N GLY A 42 21.18 8.70 13.00
CA GLY A 42 21.27 7.24 12.99
C GLY A 42 20.77 6.54 11.74
N MET A 43 20.38 5.28 11.93
CA MET A 43 19.76 4.42 10.91
C MET A 43 18.38 4.00 11.41
N LEU A 44 17.37 4.03 10.54
CA LEU A 44 16.02 3.58 10.83
C LEU A 44 15.73 2.26 10.10
N PRO A 45 15.18 1.24 10.77
CA PRO A 45 14.83 -0.02 10.14
C PRO A 45 13.54 0.10 9.33
N ILE A 46 13.44 -0.71 8.27
CA ILE A 46 12.18 -1.02 7.58
C ILE A 46 11.82 -2.46 7.93
N TYR A 47 10.72 -2.63 8.66
CA TYR A 47 10.25 -3.94 9.10
C TYR A 47 9.26 -4.54 8.10
N VAL A 48 9.30 -5.87 8.00
CA VAL A 48 8.16 -6.68 7.56
C VAL A 48 7.71 -7.57 8.72
N LEU A 49 6.40 -7.71 8.87
CA LEU A 49 5.80 -8.66 9.81
C LEU A 49 4.92 -9.64 9.03
N THR A 50 5.00 -10.92 9.34
CA THR A 50 4.32 -11.99 8.60
C THR A 50 3.53 -12.87 9.56
N LEU A 51 2.27 -13.14 9.21
CA LEU A 51 1.35 -14.00 9.96
C LEU A 51 0.79 -15.10 9.04
N GLY A 52 0.53 -16.28 9.62
CA GLY A 52 -0.09 -17.41 8.93
C GLY A 52 0.90 -18.34 8.25
N ASN A 53 0.45 -19.03 7.20
CA ASN A 53 1.20 -20.13 6.61
C ASN A 53 2.45 -19.63 5.86
N SER A 54 3.61 -20.20 6.20
CA SER A 54 4.91 -19.82 5.64
C SER A 54 5.23 -20.47 4.28
N ALA A 55 4.44 -21.46 3.84
CA ALA A 55 4.62 -22.15 2.56
C ALA A 55 4.51 -21.19 1.37
N LYS A 56 5.38 -21.31 0.37
CA LYS A 56 5.38 -20.37 -0.77
C LYS A 56 4.14 -20.51 -1.64
N GLU A 57 3.53 -21.69 -1.61
CA GLU A 57 2.44 -22.16 -2.47
C GLU A 57 1.05 -21.80 -1.94
N VAL A 58 0.93 -21.16 -0.76
CA VAL A 58 -0.36 -20.61 -0.29
C VAL A 58 -0.61 -19.21 -0.88
N PRO A 59 -1.87 -18.82 -1.11
CA PRO A 59 -2.19 -17.45 -1.51
C PRO A 59 -1.71 -16.46 -0.44
N SER A 60 -1.34 -15.25 -0.88
CA SER A 60 -0.80 -14.24 0.03
C SER A 60 -1.43 -12.86 -0.16
N ILE A 61 -1.67 -12.17 0.96
CA ILE A 61 -2.07 -10.76 0.96
C ILE A 61 -1.01 -9.94 1.68
N THR A 62 -0.68 -8.78 1.12
CA THR A 62 0.35 -7.89 1.66
C THR A 62 -0.24 -6.50 1.88
N TYR A 63 -0.22 -6.02 3.10
CA TYR A 63 -0.62 -4.66 3.47
C TYR A 63 0.61 -3.77 3.55
N VAL A 64 0.67 -2.75 2.71
CA VAL A 64 1.79 -1.81 2.62
C VAL A 64 1.32 -0.43 3.03
N ALA A 65 2.19 0.35 3.67
CA ALA A 65 1.91 1.74 3.98
C ALA A 65 3.18 2.56 4.19
N GLY A 66 2.98 3.88 4.24
CA GLY A 66 4.04 4.81 4.60
C GLY A 66 5.12 4.91 3.53
N ILE A 67 4.81 4.63 2.25
CA ILE A 67 5.73 4.91 1.13
C ILE A 67 5.95 6.43 1.02
N HIS A 68 4.87 7.21 1.13
CA HIS A 68 4.97 8.65 1.34
C HIS A 68 5.03 8.98 2.84
N GLY A 69 6.10 9.63 3.29
CA GLY A 69 6.32 9.88 4.71
C GLY A 69 5.25 10.75 5.39
N LEU A 70 4.60 11.65 4.64
CA LEU A 70 3.51 12.50 5.14
C LEU A 70 2.20 11.75 5.44
N GLU A 71 2.01 10.57 4.84
CA GLU A 71 0.73 9.86 4.81
C GLU A 71 0.61 8.89 6.00
N ARG A 72 0.85 9.41 7.21
CA ARG A 72 0.90 8.64 8.47
C ARG A 72 -0.36 7.82 8.74
N ILE A 73 -1.51 8.29 8.28
CA ILE A 73 -2.78 7.58 8.45
C ILE A 73 -2.78 6.21 7.75
N GLY A 74 -2.07 6.04 6.63
CA GLY A 74 -1.90 4.74 5.98
C GLY A 74 -1.21 3.75 6.91
N THR A 75 -0.09 4.15 7.50
CA THR A 75 0.66 3.34 8.48
C THR A 75 -0.20 2.99 9.69
N GLN A 76 -0.96 3.95 10.22
CA GLN A 76 -1.85 3.72 11.37
C GLN A 76 -3.00 2.76 11.06
N VAL A 77 -3.56 2.79 9.84
CA VAL A 77 -4.58 1.82 9.40
C VAL A 77 -4.00 0.42 9.36
N VAL A 78 -2.81 0.25 8.77
CA VAL A 78 -2.15 -1.07 8.65
C VAL A 78 -1.77 -1.62 10.03
N ILE A 79 -1.22 -0.79 10.92
CA ILE A 79 -0.89 -1.18 12.29
C ILE A 79 -2.16 -1.56 13.07
N ALA A 80 -3.21 -0.74 13.02
CA ALA A 80 -4.46 -1.02 13.74
C ALA A 80 -5.12 -2.33 13.26
N PHE A 81 -5.02 -2.64 11.96
CA PHE A 81 -5.50 -3.92 11.44
C PHE A 81 -4.68 -5.10 11.97
N LEU A 82 -3.35 -4.99 11.97
CA LEU A 82 -2.45 -6.00 12.53
C LEU A 82 -2.73 -6.26 14.02
N GLU A 83 -2.82 -5.21 14.83
CA GLU A 83 -3.15 -5.32 16.26
C GLU A 83 -4.51 -6.01 16.46
N GLY A 84 -5.51 -5.65 15.65
CA GLY A 84 -6.82 -6.27 15.68
C GLY A 84 -6.76 -7.78 15.39
N LEU A 85 -5.95 -8.20 14.42
CA LEU A 85 -5.71 -9.62 14.14
C LEU A 85 -5.02 -10.30 15.31
N LEU A 86 -3.96 -9.70 15.88
CA LEU A 86 -3.22 -10.27 17.00
C LEU A 86 -4.08 -10.45 18.25
N GLU A 87 -5.00 -9.51 18.52
CA GLU A 87 -5.97 -9.66 19.62
C GLU A 87 -7.01 -10.75 19.32
N ARG A 88 -7.46 -10.87 18.07
CA ARG A 88 -8.39 -11.92 17.63
C ARG A 88 -7.77 -13.32 17.72
N LEU A 89 -6.47 -13.48 17.47
CA LEU A 89 -5.78 -14.78 17.60
C LEU A 89 -5.96 -15.43 18.97
N LYS A 90 -6.24 -14.64 20.01
CA LYS A 90 -6.44 -15.14 21.37
C LYS A 90 -7.78 -15.87 21.56
N TRP A 91 -8.76 -15.68 20.67
CA TRP A 91 -10.13 -16.18 20.86
C TRP A 91 -10.91 -16.56 19.60
N ASP A 92 -10.47 -16.13 18.41
CA ASP A 92 -11.17 -16.33 17.13
C ASP A 92 -10.65 -17.58 16.40
N GLN A 93 -11.34 -18.71 16.60
CA GLN A 93 -10.98 -19.98 15.95
C GLN A 93 -11.05 -19.89 14.41
N VAL A 94 -11.97 -19.09 13.86
CA VAL A 94 -12.11 -18.94 12.41
C VAL A 94 -10.86 -18.27 11.83
N LEU A 95 -10.32 -17.25 12.51
CA LEU A 95 -9.07 -16.62 12.10
C LEU A 95 -7.90 -17.60 12.14
N VAL A 96 -7.79 -18.42 13.20
CA VAL A 96 -6.74 -19.45 13.31
C VAL A 96 -6.80 -20.41 12.12
N ASP A 97 -7.99 -20.88 11.74
CA ASP A 97 -8.19 -21.80 10.62
C ASP A 97 -7.91 -21.15 9.25
N ILE A 98 -8.17 -19.85 9.12
CA ILE A 98 -7.84 -19.07 7.92
C ILE A 98 -6.32 -19.00 7.75
N LEU A 99 -5.60 -18.71 8.81
CA LEU A 99 -4.14 -18.51 8.79
C LEU A 99 -3.36 -19.79 8.46
N GLN A 100 -3.96 -20.96 8.61
CA GLN A 100 -3.39 -22.21 8.09
C GLN A 100 -3.31 -22.26 6.56
N ARG A 101 -4.06 -21.41 5.85
CA ARG A 101 -4.25 -21.47 4.39
C ARG A 101 -3.86 -20.20 3.64
N VAL A 102 -3.45 -19.16 4.36
CA VAL A 102 -3.07 -17.87 3.76
C VAL A 102 -1.86 -17.29 4.47
N ARG A 103 -1.01 -16.60 3.72
CA ARG A 103 0.06 -15.76 4.26
C ARG A 103 -0.37 -14.31 4.26
N ILE A 104 -0.23 -13.63 5.40
CA ILE A 104 -0.48 -12.20 5.53
C ILE A 104 0.84 -11.50 5.83
N ASN A 105 1.24 -10.55 4.98
CA ASN A 105 2.44 -9.73 5.19
C ASN A 105 2.05 -8.29 5.49
N PHE A 106 2.82 -7.64 6.35
CA PHE A 106 2.66 -6.24 6.75
C PHE A 106 3.97 -5.50 6.54
N LEU A 107 3.97 -4.47 5.70
CA LEU A 107 5.05 -3.50 5.55
C LEU A 107 4.51 -2.12 5.96
N PRO A 108 4.33 -1.89 7.27
CA PRO A 108 3.55 -0.76 7.77
C PRO A 108 4.23 0.61 7.56
N LEU A 109 5.55 0.64 7.39
CA LEU A 109 6.32 1.88 7.24
C LEU A 109 7.52 1.68 6.30
N ILE A 110 7.34 2.01 5.02
CA ILE A 110 8.40 1.93 4.01
C ILE A 110 9.35 3.13 4.05
N ASN A 111 8.87 4.33 4.37
CA ASN A 111 9.67 5.56 4.37
C ASN A 111 9.74 6.20 5.78
N PRO A 112 10.46 5.57 6.73
CA PRO A 112 10.56 6.07 8.09
C PRO A 112 11.28 7.44 8.15
N VAL A 113 12.25 7.70 7.26
CA VAL A 113 12.99 8.97 7.22
C VAL A 113 12.10 10.11 6.72
N GLY A 114 11.32 9.88 5.66
CA GLY A 114 10.35 10.85 5.17
C GLY A 114 9.31 11.19 6.23
N MET A 115 8.84 10.18 6.98
CA MET A 115 7.91 10.36 8.09
C MET A 115 8.51 11.17 9.23
N LEU A 116 9.77 10.89 9.60
CA LEU A 116 10.50 11.66 10.61
C LEU A 116 10.62 13.13 10.22
N ASN A 117 10.95 13.37 8.95
CA ASN A 117 11.21 14.69 8.41
C ASN A 117 9.93 15.44 7.99
N TYR A 118 8.75 14.84 8.13
CA TYR A 118 7.48 15.39 7.64
C TYR A 118 7.51 15.73 6.14
N THR A 119 8.06 14.82 5.34
CA THR A 119 8.17 14.96 3.88
C THR A 119 7.50 13.80 3.16
N ARG A 120 6.96 14.07 1.96
CA ARG A 120 6.44 13.02 1.08
C ARG A 120 7.57 12.09 0.62
N ALA A 121 8.67 12.71 0.19
CA ALA A 121 9.86 12.04 -0.29
C ALA A 121 10.64 11.31 0.81
N ASN A 122 11.63 10.51 0.44
CA ASN A 122 12.55 9.88 1.37
C ASN A 122 13.63 10.84 1.88
N GLY A 123 14.58 10.35 2.69
CA GLY A 123 15.69 11.14 3.23
C GLY A 123 16.59 11.81 2.18
N ARG A 124 16.54 11.38 0.92
CA ARG A 124 17.30 11.96 -0.19
C ARG A 124 16.45 12.87 -1.09
N GLY A 125 15.22 13.19 -0.67
CA GLY A 125 14.28 14.02 -1.42
C GLY A 125 13.70 13.32 -2.66
N VAL A 126 13.78 11.99 -2.73
CA VAL A 126 13.20 11.19 -3.83
C VAL A 126 11.79 10.71 -3.46
N ASP A 127 10.82 10.94 -4.35
CA ASP A 127 9.49 10.35 -4.25
C ASP A 127 9.57 8.87 -4.65
N LEU A 128 9.36 7.98 -3.69
CA LEU A 128 9.48 6.53 -3.89
C LEU A 128 8.47 6.02 -4.93
N MET A 129 7.26 6.59 -5.01
CA MET A 129 6.24 6.27 -6.03
C MET A 129 6.52 6.91 -7.40
N ARG A 130 7.73 7.45 -7.60
CA ARG A 130 8.22 7.94 -8.89
C ARG A 130 9.62 7.41 -9.24
N ASN A 131 10.15 6.49 -8.41
CA ASN A 131 11.56 6.11 -8.45
C ASN A 131 11.84 4.82 -9.26
N ALA A 132 10.82 4.01 -9.55
CA ALA A 132 11.00 2.78 -10.33
C ALA A 132 11.55 3.06 -11.74
N PRO A 133 12.29 2.11 -12.36
CA PRO A 133 12.89 2.27 -13.69
C PRO A 133 11.86 2.04 -14.81
N ILE A 134 10.74 2.76 -14.73
CA ILE A 134 9.66 2.72 -15.73
C ILE A 134 9.20 4.14 -16.05
N ASP A 135 8.82 4.36 -17.31
CA ASP A 135 8.35 5.65 -17.80
C ASP A 135 6.96 5.50 -18.44
N SER A 136 6.15 6.55 -18.28
CA SER A 136 5.00 6.76 -19.15
C SER A 136 5.48 7.16 -20.54
N HIS A 137 4.98 6.48 -21.56
CA HIS A 137 5.14 6.88 -22.97
C HIS A 137 4.06 7.86 -23.43
N GLU A 138 3.07 8.11 -22.58
CA GLU A 138 2.02 9.09 -22.79
C GLU A 138 2.37 10.42 -22.11
N LYS A 139 1.63 11.48 -22.44
CA LYS A 139 1.88 12.80 -21.87
C LYS A 139 1.48 12.84 -20.39
N THR A 140 2.47 13.06 -19.53
CA THR A 140 2.27 13.28 -18.09
C THR A 140 2.10 14.77 -17.77
N ILE A 141 1.60 15.08 -16.56
CA ILE A 141 1.53 16.46 -16.08
C ILE A 141 2.97 16.96 -15.84
N TRP A 142 3.31 18.12 -16.40
CA TRP A 142 4.65 18.68 -16.27
C TRP A 142 5.06 18.81 -14.80
N LEU A 143 6.24 18.27 -14.46
CA LEU A 143 6.76 18.03 -13.09
C LEU A 143 5.96 17.04 -12.25
N ALA A 144 4.63 17.18 -12.13
CA ALA A 144 3.81 16.35 -11.24
C ALA A 144 3.73 14.87 -11.64
N GLY A 145 3.92 14.56 -12.93
CA GLY A 145 4.11 13.21 -13.43
C GLY A 145 5.41 12.55 -12.95
N GLY A 146 6.32 13.31 -12.35
CA GLY A 146 7.64 12.87 -11.91
C GLY A 146 8.74 13.45 -12.78
N HIS A 147 9.76 14.04 -12.15
CA HIS A 147 10.85 14.72 -12.87
C HIS A 147 12.23 14.41 -12.26
N ARG A 148 13.31 14.74 -12.98
CA ARG A 148 14.71 14.50 -12.55
C ARG A 148 15.54 15.78 -12.41
N ILE A 149 14.89 16.90 -12.08
CA ILE A 149 15.54 18.23 -12.04
C ILE A 149 16.26 18.47 -10.70
N SER A 150 15.55 18.31 -9.57
CA SER A 150 16.07 18.66 -8.25
C SER A 150 15.28 17.93 -7.16
N SER A 151 15.98 17.47 -6.12
CA SER A 151 15.41 16.84 -4.93
C SER A 151 14.68 17.83 -3.99
N TYR A 152 14.79 19.13 -4.24
CA TYR A 152 14.05 20.17 -3.51
C TYR A 152 12.64 20.40 -4.06
N LEU A 153 12.32 19.82 -5.21
CA LEU A 153 10.99 19.92 -5.83
C LEU A 153 10.18 18.64 -5.56
N PRO A 154 8.85 18.74 -5.40
CA PRO A 154 7.99 17.56 -5.24
C PRO A 154 8.04 16.63 -6.45
N TRP A 155 7.81 15.33 -6.22
CA TRP A 155 7.79 14.29 -7.26
C TRP A 155 9.14 14.06 -7.97
N TYR A 156 10.26 14.40 -7.33
CA TYR A 156 11.59 14.09 -7.85
C TYR A 156 11.85 12.57 -7.86
N ARG A 157 12.36 12.06 -8.98
CA ARG A 157 12.53 10.61 -9.26
C ARG A 157 13.90 10.03 -8.84
N GLY A 158 14.80 10.86 -8.33
CA GLY A 158 16.22 10.52 -8.21
C GLY A 158 16.98 10.75 -9.52
N LYS A 159 18.29 10.46 -9.52
CA LYS A 159 19.10 10.49 -10.75
C LYS A 159 18.95 9.18 -11.52
N ILE A 160 19.03 9.26 -12.86
CA ILE A 160 18.91 8.07 -13.72
C ILE A 160 20.03 7.05 -13.46
N SER A 161 21.22 7.52 -13.06
CA SER A 161 22.40 6.70 -12.81
C SER A 161 22.41 6.02 -11.43
N GLU A 162 21.50 6.36 -10.52
CA GLU A 162 21.57 5.94 -9.10
C GLU A 162 20.59 4.82 -8.73
N GLY A 163 19.91 4.22 -9.71
CA GLY A 163 18.96 3.12 -9.47
C GLY A 163 17.79 3.50 -8.56
N MET A 164 17.10 2.48 -8.03
CA MET A 164 16.08 2.70 -7.00
C MET A 164 16.71 3.02 -5.65
N GLN A 165 16.01 3.82 -4.85
CA GLN A 165 16.37 4.12 -3.47
C GLN A 165 16.28 2.85 -2.61
N PRO A 166 17.06 2.73 -1.52
CA PRO A 166 17.08 1.53 -0.68
C PRO A 166 15.70 1.10 -0.18
N GLU A 167 14.81 2.05 0.14
CA GLU A 167 13.44 1.77 0.57
C GLU A 167 12.61 1.09 -0.53
N ALA A 168 12.63 1.68 -1.72
CA ALA A 168 11.92 1.15 -2.89
C ALA A 168 12.49 -0.20 -3.33
N GLN A 169 13.82 -0.35 -3.32
CA GLN A 169 14.50 -1.59 -3.67
C GLN A 169 14.13 -2.71 -2.68
N ALA A 170 14.16 -2.44 -1.37
CA ALA A 170 13.78 -3.41 -0.35
C ALA A 170 12.32 -3.89 -0.49
N LEU A 171 11.40 -2.97 -0.78
CA LEU A 171 10.01 -3.33 -1.11
C LEU A 171 9.94 -4.23 -2.35
N CYS A 172 10.58 -3.82 -3.45
CA CYS A 172 10.56 -4.58 -4.69
C CYS A 172 11.16 -5.99 -4.54
N ASP A 173 12.24 -6.10 -3.78
CA ASP A 173 12.91 -7.38 -3.50
C ASP A 173 12.02 -8.28 -2.65
N PHE A 174 11.40 -7.75 -1.59
CA PHE A 174 10.46 -8.51 -0.77
C PHE A 174 9.28 -9.04 -1.62
N ILE A 175 8.63 -8.18 -2.40
CA ILE A 175 7.50 -8.58 -3.25
C ILE A 175 7.93 -9.66 -4.26
N THR A 176 9.07 -9.46 -4.93
CA THR A 176 9.59 -10.43 -5.91
C THR A 176 9.89 -11.78 -5.26
N GLN A 177 10.51 -11.80 -4.09
CA GLN A 177 11.04 -13.02 -3.47
C GLN A 177 10.01 -13.78 -2.62
N LYS A 178 9.07 -13.06 -1.98
CA LYS A 178 8.17 -13.60 -0.96
C LYS A 178 6.69 -13.56 -1.34
N VAL A 179 6.31 -12.70 -2.30
CA VAL A 179 4.89 -12.54 -2.71
C VAL A 179 4.62 -13.20 -4.06
N PHE A 180 5.44 -12.95 -5.09
CA PHE A 180 5.26 -13.55 -6.42
C PHE A 180 5.22 -15.08 -6.48
N PRO A 181 5.92 -15.84 -5.60
CA PRO A 181 5.83 -17.30 -5.62
C PRO A 181 4.43 -17.85 -5.29
N ALA A 182 3.56 -17.07 -4.64
CA ALA A 182 2.20 -17.51 -4.35
C ALA A 182 1.38 -17.68 -5.64
N PRO A 183 0.51 -18.71 -5.74
CA PRO A 183 -0.33 -18.91 -6.92
C PRO A 183 -1.26 -17.72 -7.18
N PHE A 184 -1.69 -17.07 -6.09
CA PHE A 184 -2.42 -15.82 -6.11
C PHE A 184 -1.89 -14.89 -5.02
N SER A 185 -1.67 -13.64 -5.39
CA SER A 185 -1.20 -12.61 -4.47
C SER A 185 -1.92 -11.29 -4.68
N LEU A 186 -2.26 -10.64 -3.57
CA LEU A 186 -2.90 -9.34 -3.56
C LEU A 186 -2.09 -8.39 -2.67
N VAL A 187 -1.88 -7.16 -3.14
CA VAL A 187 -1.33 -6.09 -2.32
C VAL A 187 -2.39 -5.04 -2.10
N LEU A 188 -2.48 -4.52 -0.87
CA LEU A 188 -3.17 -3.27 -0.59
C LEU A 188 -2.17 -2.27 -0.02
N ASP A 189 -1.84 -1.25 -0.81
CA ASP A 189 -0.98 -0.14 -0.42
C ASP A 189 -1.82 1.06 0.05
N CYS A 190 -1.68 1.45 1.31
CA CYS A 190 -2.52 2.44 1.97
C CYS A 190 -1.90 3.84 1.91
N HIS A 191 -2.52 4.69 1.11
CA HIS A 191 -2.20 6.09 0.87
C HIS A 191 -3.31 7.04 1.34
N SER A 192 -3.00 8.34 1.37
CA SER A 192 -3.97 9.39 1.69
C SER A 192 -3.59 10.75 1.10
N GLY A 193 -4.56 11.64 0.94
CA GLY A 193 -4.30 13.01 0.48
C GLY A 193 -5.16 13.45 -0.70
N PHE A 194 -5.87 12.52 -1.34
CA PHE A 194 -6.60 12.79 -2.58
C PHE A 194 -8.11 12.62 -2.44
N GLY A 195 -8.85 13.60 -2.96
CA GLY A 195 -10.29 13.52 -3.15
C GLY A 195 -11.13 13.48 -1.87
N THR A 196 -12.44 13.34 -2.08
CA THR A 196 -13.43 13.23 -0.99
C THR A 196 -13.94 11.81 -0.76
N ARG A 197 -13.78 10.92 -1.75
CA ARG A 197 -14.16 9.51 -1.66
C ARG A 197 -12.91 8.64 -1.57
N ASN A 198 -13.05 7.48 -0.92
CA ASN A 198 -11.98 6.49 -0.91
C ASN A 198 -11.89 5.84 -2.30
N GLN A 199 -10.69 5.68 -2.81
CA GLN A 199 -10.45 5.07 -4.10
C GLN A 199 -9.57 3.84 -3.94
N ILE A 200 -9.84 2.84 -4.78
CA ILE A 200 -9.01 1.65 -4.94
C ILE A 200 -8.45 1.72 -6.36
N TRP A 201 -7.20 2.16 -6.45
CA TRP A 201 -6.51 2.21 -7.71
C TRP A 201 -5.86 0.87 -8.03
N PHE A 202 -5.81 0.55 -9.31
CA PHE A 202 -5.03 -0.54 -9.85
C PHE A 202 -4.17 -0.04 -11.02
N PRO A 203 -3.12 -0.76 -11.44
CA PRO A 203 -2.30 -0.37 -12.58
C PRO A 203 -3.14 -0.25 -13.88
N TYR A 204 -2.72 0.54 -14.86
CA TYR A 204 -1.47 1.28 -14.88
C TYR A 204 -1.63 2.72 -14.39
N ALA A 205 -0.54 3.25 -13.81
CA ALA A 205 -0.32 4.66 -13.58
C ALA A 205 0.43 5.33 -14.75
N ARG A 206 1.17 4.56 -15.55
CA ARG A 206 1.95 5.03 -16.70
C ARG A 206 1.16 5.16 -18.00
N SER A 207 -0.03 4.57 -18.08
CA SER A 207 -0.79 4.46 -19.33
C SER A 207 -2.29 4.56 -19.09
N ARG A 208 -2.98 5.39 -19.87
CA ARG A 208 -4.45 5.50 -19.92
C ARG A 208 -5.02 4.58 -20.99
N LEU A 209 -4.25 4.28 -22.02
CA LEU A 209 -4.72 3.53 -23.19
C LEU A 209 -4.56 2.02 -23.02
N GLU A 210 -3.58 1.61 -22.24
CA GLU A 210 -3.24 0.21 -22.02
C GLU A 210 -3.95 -0.32 -20.78
N PRO A 211 -4.85 -1.31 -20.91
CA PRO A 211 -5.37 -2.04 -19.75
C PRO A 211 -4.38 -3.10 -19.28
N ILE A 212 -4.45 -3.43 -17.99
CA ILE A 212 -3.73 -4.56 -17.42
C ILE A 212 -4.24 -5.89 -17.98
N LYS A 213 -3.37 -6.92 -18.00
CA LYS A 213 -3.75 -8.30 -18.39
C LYS A 213 -4.91 -8.83 -17.52
N HIS A 214 -4.88 -8.51 -16.23
CA HIS A 214 -5.83 -9.02 -15.23
C HIS A 214 -7.06 -8.11 -15.01
N LEU A 215 -7.52 -7.43 -16.06
CA LEU A 215 -8.60 -6.44 -15.94
C LEU A 215 -9.93 -7.05 -15.49
N LYS A 216 -10.27 -8.23 -16.01
CA LYS A 216 -11.51 -8.96 -15.70
C LYS A 216 -11.52 -9.47 -14.27
N GLU A 217 -10.37 -9.89 -13.74
CA GLU A 217 -10.17 -10.31 -12.36
C GLU A 217 -10.41 -9.15 -11.39
N VAL A 218 -9.83 -7.98 -11.66
CA VAL A 218 -10.06 -6.76 -10.84
C VAL A 218 -11.51 -6.31 -10.92
N PHE A 219 -12.13 -6.37 -12.10
CA PHE A 219 -13.54 -6.05 -12.28
C PHE A 219 -14.46 -7.01 -11.51
N TYR A 220 -14.15 -8.30 -11.51
CA TYR A 220 -14.91 -9.29 -10.75
C TYR A 220 -14.72 -9.11 -9.23
N LEU A 221 -13.50 -8.85 -8.78
CA LEU A 221 -13.21 -8.53 -7.36
C LEU A 221 -13.99 -7.30 -6.90
N ARG A 222 -14.05 -6.25 -7.73
CA ARG A 222 -14.91 -5.09 -7.50
C ARG A 222 -16.38 -5.51 -7.38
N LYS A 223 -16.89 -6.30 -8.33
CA LYS A 223 -18.29 -6.76 -8.31
C LYS A 223 -18.61 -7.53 -7.04
N LEU A 224 -17.74 -8.44 -6.62
CA LEU A 224 -17.85 -9.16 -5.35
C LEU A 224 -17.95 -8.19 -4.17
N PHE A 225 -17.02 -7.24 -4.07
CA PHE A 225 -17.01 -6.29 -2.96
C PHE A 225 -18.31 -5.47 -2.88
N MET A 226 -18.77 -4.96 -4.03
CA MET A 226 -19.99 -4.16 -4.13
C MET A 226 -21.24 -4.98 -3.81
N GLN A 227 -21.26 -6.27 -4.16
CA GLN A 227 -22.38 -7.17 -3.85
C GLN A 227 -22.40 -7.60 -2.40
N THR A 228 -21.23 -7.89 -1.81
CA THR A 228 -21.09 -8.28 -0.40
C THR A 228 -21.38 -7.09 0.52
N TYR A 229 -20.96 -5.88 0.15
CA TYR A 229 -21.12 -4.67 0.94
C TYR A 229 -21.74 -3.52 0.12
N PRO A 230 -23.07 -3.55 -0.13
CA PRO A 230 -23.73 -2.61 -1.04
C PRO A 230 -23.70 -1.14 -0.61
N TYR A 231 -23.39 -0.87 0.68
CA TYR A 231 -23.34 0.49 1.24
C TYR A 231 -21.91 1.03 1.43
N GLN A 232 -20.92 0.37 0.82
CA GLN A 232 -19.54 0.85 0.81
C GLN A 232 -19.39 2.14 -0.04
N ASP A 233 -18.34 2.93 0.22
CA ASP A 233 -18.08 4.23 -0.47
C ASP A 233 -16.70 4.24 -1.17
N TYR A 234 -16.23 3.07 -1.62
CA TYR A 234 -15.01 2.96 -2.42
C TYR A 234 -15.33 3.00 -3.92
N LEU A 235 -14.43 3.62 -4.67
CA LEU A 235 -14.43 3.65 -6.13
C LEU A 235 -13.22 2.89 -6.65
N PHE A 236 -13.45 1.88 -7.49
CA PHE A 236 -12.37 1.13 -8.17
C PHE A 236 -12.15 1.71 -9.56
N GLU A 237 -10.91 2.04 -9.91
CA GLU A 237 -10.52 2.61 -11.20
C GLU A 237 -9.00 2.52 -11.42
N PRO A 238 -8.51 2.53 -12.67
CA PRO A 238 -7.08 2.57 -12.89
C PRO A 238 -6.53 3.94 -12.45
N GLN A 239 -5.34 3.97 -11.84
CA GLN A 239 -4.73 5.22 -11.36
C GLN A 239 -4.62 6.28 -12.46
N SER A 240 -4.38 5.83 -13.70
CA SER A 240 -4.26 6.68 -14.88
C SER A 240 -5.50 7.53 -15.19
N GLN A 241 -6.70 7.20 -14.69
CA GLN A 241 -7.89 8.04 -14.86
C GLN A 241 -7.70 9.44 -14.26
N HIS A 242 -6.93 9.56 -13.18
CA HIS A 242 -6.66 10.85 -12.54
C HIS A 242 -5.49 11.57 -13.18
N TYR A 243 -4.32 10.92 -13.17
CA TYR A 243 -3.10 11.49 -13.73
C TYR A 243 -2.09 10.38 -14.05
N LEU A 244 -1.26 10.65 -15.05
CA LEU A 244 -0.19 9.75 -15.46
C LEU A 244 1.11 10.09 -14.75
N VAL A 245 1.87 9.06 -14.40
CA VAL A 245 3.15 9.20 -13.69
C VAL A 245 4.24 8.34 -14.32
N HIS A 246 5.48 8.75 -14.09
CA HIS A 246 6.66 7.94 -14.31
C HIS A 246 7.10 7.28 -13.00
N GLY A 247 7.70 6.09 -13.10
CA GLY A 247 8.39 5.44 -11.99
C GLY A 247 7.50 4.92 -10.86
N ASP A 248 6.24 4.61 -11.16
CA ASP A 248 5.34 3.96 -10.21
C ASP A 248 5.85 2.54 -9.86
N LEU A 249 5.91 2.22 -8.56
CA LEU A 249 6.43 0.94 -8.07
C LEU A 249 5.49 -0.22 -8.40
N TRP A 250 4.17 0.01 -8.37
CA TRP A 250 3.18 -1.02 -8.62
C TRP A 250 3.06 -1.34 -10.10
N ASP A 251 3.19 -0.34 -10.98
CA ASP A 251 3.34 -0.59 -12.43
C ASP A 251 4.57 -1.46 -12.72
N PHE A 252 5.71 -1.13 -12.10
CA PHE A 252 6.96 -1.88 -12.28
C PHE A 252 6.85 -3.32 -11.79
N LEU A 253 6.32 -3.52 -10.58
CA LEU A 253 6.11 -4.85 -10.00
C LEU A 253 5.06 -5.65 -10.77
N TYR A 254 3.97 -5.02 -11.21
CA TYR A 254 2.96 -5.69 -12.01
C TYR A 254 3.51 -6.18 -13.34
N LEU A 255 4.27 -5.36 -14.07
CA LEU A 255 4.90 -5.82 -15.31
C LEU A 255 5.92 -6.94 -15.08
N LYS A 256 6.68 -6.88 -13.99
CA LYS A 256 7.62 -7.93 -13.61
C LYS A 256 6.91 -9.25 -13.28
N SER A 257 5.73 -9.20 -12.66
CA SER A 257 4.97 -10.41 -12.31
C SER A 257 4.43 -11.14 -13.54
N LEU A 258 4.20 -10.45 -14.66
CA LEU A 258 3.72 -11.06 -15.91
C LEU A 258 4.70 -12.07 -16.53
N ALA A 259 5.93 -12.16 -16.04
CA ALA A 259 6.89 -13.19 -16.44
C ALA A 259 6.56 -14.58 -15.86
N SER A 260 5.60 -14.67 -14.93
CA SER A 260 5.09 -15.90 -14.34
C SER A 260 3.60 -16.07 -14.65
N ASP A 261 3.10 -17.30 -14.54
CA ASP A 261 1.66 -17.60 -14.63
C ASP A 261 0.90 -17.32 -13.33
N ASN A 262 1.62 -17.09 -12.23
CA ASN A 262 1.01 -16.68 -10.96
C ASN A 262 0.34 -15.31 -11.07
N ILE A 263 -0.78 -15.15 -10.35
CA ILE A 263 -1.53 -13.89 -10.38
C ILE A 263 -1.08 -12.96 -9.27
N PHE A 264 -0.75 -11.72 -9.65
CA PHE A 264 -0.42 -10.63 -8.74
C PHE A 264 -1.31 -9.42 -9.03
N LEU A 265 -2.10 -9.02 -8.04
CA LEU A 265 -3.01 -7.87 -8.10
C LEU A 265 -2.57 -6.80 -7.09
N PRO A 266 -1.80 -5.77 -7.52
CA PRO A 266 -1.51 -4.64 -6.66
C PRO A 266 -2.67 -3.64 -6.69
N LEU A 267 -3.19 -3.31 -5.52
CA LEU A 267 -4.21 -2.31 -5.31
C LEU A 267 -3.67 -1.20 -4.40
N THR A 268 -4.04 0.03 -4.67
CA THR A 268 -3.70 1.20 -3.86
C THR A 268 -4.97 1.77 -3.27
N LEU A 269 -5.09 1.78 -1.94
CA LEU A 269 -6.14 2.51 -1.24
C LEU A 269 -5.72 3.97 -1.09
N GLU A 270 -6.40 4.85 -1.79
CA GLU A 270 -6.25 6.29 -1.61
C GLU A 270 -7.41 6.82 -0.76
N MET A 271 -7.12 7.17 0.50
CA MET A 271 -8.13 7.61 1.46
C MET A 271 -8.56 9.06 1.23
N GLY A 272 -9.87 9.28 1.12
CA GLY A 272 -10.50 10.58 0.85
C GLY A 272 -10.32 11.60 1.97
N SER A 273 -9.19 12.29 2.00
CA SER A 273 -8.81 13.18 3.10
C SER A 273 -9.44 14.58 3.01
N TRP A 274 -9.99 15.01 1.88
CA TRP A 274 -10.52 16.38 1.71
C TRP A 274 -11.76 16.65 2.60
N ARG A 275 -12.45 15.59 3.04
CA ARG A 275 -13.52 15.70 4.06
C ARG A 275 -12.99 16.15 5.42
N TRP A 276 -11.70 15.93 5.71
CA TRP A 276 -11.05 16.35 6.96
C TRP A 276 -10.81 17.86 6.95
N ILE A 277 -10.29 18.38 5.82
CA ILE A 277 -10.00 19.79 5.56
C ILE A 277 -11.28 20.64 5.53
N ARG A 278 -12.32 20.19 4.79
CA ARG A 278 -13.60 20.93 4.67
C ARG A 278 -14.26 21.18 6.03
N LYS A 279 -14.03 20.32 7.02
CA LYS A 279 -14.60 20.44 8.37
C LYS A 279 -13.72 21.24 9.35
N ASN A 280 -12.52 21.65 8.96
CA ASN A 280 -11.67 22.55 9.72
C ASN A 280 -10.64 23.23 8.79
N PRO A 281 -10.99 24.31 8.09
CA PRO A 281 -10.13 24.95 7.08
C PRO A 281 -8.81 25.50 7.66
N LEU A 282 -8.74 25.76 8.97
CA LEU A 282 -7.50 26.15 9.65
C LEU A 282 -6.45 25.02 9.66
N GLN A 283 -6.83 23.77 9.33
CA GLN A 283 -5.91 22.63 9.17
C GLN A 283 -4.93 22.80 8.01
N LEU A 284 -5.22 23.69 7.05
CA LEU A 284 -4.29 24.02 5.96
C LEU A 284 -3.02 24.74 6.45
N ARG A 285 -3.02 25.28 7.67
CA ARG A 285 -1.86 25.96 8.26
C ARG A 285 -0.79 24.99 8.79
N GLN A 286 -1.10 23.70 8.87
CA GLN A 286 -0.17 22.65 9.26
C GLN A 286 -0.12 21.61 8.13
N LEU A 287 1.06 21.36 7.54
CA LEU A 287 1.23 20.42 6.42
C LEU A 287 0.59 19.04 6.68
N GLN A 288 0.55 18.61 7.94
CA GLN A 288 -0.06 17.36 8.39
C GLN A 288 -1.59 17.32 8.28
N GLY A 289 -2.28 18.46 8.33
CA GLY A 289 -3.74 18.52 8.37
C GLY A 289 -4.43 18.03 7.09
N LEU A 290 -3.69 17.98 5.98
CA LEU A 290 -4.11 17.42 4.69
C LEU A 290 -4.11 15.89 4.68
N TYR A 291 -3.24 15.27 5.49
CA TYR A 291 -2.90 13.84 5.42
C TYR A 291 -3.19 13.07 6.72
N HIS A 292 -3.58 13.76 7.80
CA HIS A 292 -3.83 13.15 9.10
C HIS A 292 -5.03 13.78 9.85
N PRO A 293 -5.98 12.98 10.36
CA PRO A 293 -7.12 13.50 11.12
C PRO A 293 -6.73 13.90 12.56
N ILE A 294 -6.57 15.20 12.79
CA ILE A 294 -6.11 15.79 14.09
C ILE A 294 -6.98 15.45 15.33
N LYS A 295 -8.25 15.03 15.16
CA LYS A 295 -9.13 14.73 16.31
C LYS A 295 -9.25 13.21 16.55
N PRO A 296 -9.11 12.71 17.80
CA PRO A 296 -9.12 11.27 18.10
C PRO A 296 -10.34 10.50 17.57
N HIS A 297 -11.54 11.07 17.68
CA HIS A 297 -12.75 10.42 17.16
C HIS A 297 -12.81 10.37 15.62
N ARG A 298 -12.09 11.25 14.91
CA ARG A 298 -11.99 11.22 13.44
C ARG A 298 -11.01 10.13 13.02
N LEU A 299 -9.87 10.07 13.70
CA LEU A 299 -8.90 8.99 13.54
C LEU A 299 -9.57 7.63 13.73
N ASN A 300 -10.24 7.42 14.86
CA ASN A 300 -10.92 6.15 15.16
C ASN A 300 -11.98 5.78 14.10
N ARG A 301 -12.64 6.76 13.47
CA ARG A 301 -13.59 6.51 12.39
C ARG A 301 -12.89 6.05 11.11
N VAL A 302 -11.77 6.68 10.75
CA VAL A 302 -10.97 6.29 9.58
C VAL A 302 -10.44 4.87 9.78
N LEU A 303 -9.79 4.61 10.92
CA LEU A 303 -9.24 3.29 11.25
C LEU A 303 -10.31 2.19 11.14
N ARG A 304 -11.50 2.39 11.74
CA ARG A 304 -12.60 1.43 11.64
C ARG A 304 -13.19 1.30 10.24
N GLY A 305 -13.21 2.38 9.46
CA GLY A 305 -13.86 2.42 8.14
C GLY A 305 -13.18 1.53 7.09
N HIS A 306 -11.89 1.24 7.27
CA HIS A 306 -11.11 0.43 6.34
C HIS A 306 -11.05 -1.06 6.71
N LEU A 307 -11.43 -1.44 7.93
CA LEU A 307 -11.45 -2.84 8.37
C LEU A 307 -12.28 -3.74 7.45
N ILE A 308 -13.44 -3.27 6.99
CA ILE A 308 -14.32 -4.05 6.10
C ILE A 308 -13.62 -4.39 4.79
N LEU A 309 -12.92 -3.43 4.19
CA LEU A 309 -12.17 -3.64 2.96
C LEU A 309 -11.02 -4.62 3.19
N MET A 310 -10.24 -4.41 4.25
CA MET A 310 -9.06 -5.24 4.54
C MET A 310 -9.48 -6.69 4.83
N GLU A 311 -10.47 -6.92 5.69
CA GLU A 311 -11.04 -8.25 5.92
C GLU A 311 -11.56 -8.86 4.62
N PHE A 312 -12.33 -8.10 3.82
CA PHE A 312 -12.82 -8.59 2.54
C PHE A 312 -11.69 -9.06 1.63
N LEU A 313 -10.62 -8.27 1.48
CA LEU A 313 -9.49 -8.61 0.62
C LEU A 313 -8.72 -9.82 1.13
N LEU A 314 -8.59 -9.98 2.46
CA LEU A 314 -8.05 -11.20 3.07
C LEU A 314 -8.88 -12.42 2.70
N HIS A 315 -10.21 -12.35 2.89
CA HIS A 315 -11.11 -13.45 2.57
C HIS A 315 -11.19 -13.75 1.07
N ALA A 316 -11.13 -12.71 0.22
CA ALA A 316 -11.07 -12.85 -1.24
C ALA A 316 -9.76 -13.51 -1.68
N THR A 317 -8.64 -13.17 -1.04
CA THR A 317 -7.33 -13.80 -1.29
C THR A 317 -7.34 -15.27 -0.90
N LEU A 318 -7.85 -15.61 0.29
CA LEU A 318 -8.02 -16.99 0.71
C LEU A 318 -8.89 -17.79 -0.27
N SER A 319 -9.94 -17.16 -0.79
CA SER A 319 -10.97 -17.81 -1.62
C SER A 319 -10.73 -17.61 -3.12
N TYR A 320 -9.50 -17.30 -3.54
CA TYR A 320 -9.22 -16.85 -4.91
C TYR A 320 -9.72 -17.82 -5.99
N GLU A 321 -9.55 -19.13 -5.80
CA GLU A 321 -9.99 -20.16 -6.75
C GLU A 321 -11.50 -20.11 -7.02
N ASN A 322 -12.30 -19.79 -5.99
CA ASN A 322 -13.77 -19.78 -6.09
C ASN A 322 -14.32 -18.66 -6.98
N TRP A 323 -13.56 -17.57 -7.13
CA TRP A 323 -14.00 -16.42 -7.91
C TRP A 323 -13.14 -16.15 -9.15
N LEU A 324 -11.87 -16.53 -9.13
CA LEU A 324 -10.96 -16.33 -10.25
C LEU A 324 -11.45 -17.07 -11.50
N ILE A 325 -11.89 -18.33 -11.35
CA ILE A 325 -12.47 -19.11 -12.46
C ILE A 325 -13.72 -18.41 -13.03
N LYS A 326 -14.50 -17.72 -12.18
CA LYS A 326 -15.71 -17.00 -12.60
C LYS A 326 -15.41 -15.65 -13.25
N SER A 327 -14.21 -15.12 -13.07
CA SER A 327 -13.77 -13.90 -13.75
C SER A 327 -13.34 -14.14 -15.20
N ASP A 328 -13.10 -15.39 -15.60
CA ASP A 328 -12.70 -15.74 -16.95
C ASP A 328 -13.89 -15.73 -17.93
N SER A 329 -14.33 -14.52 -18.30
CA SER A 329 -15.39 -14.30 -19.27
C SER A 329 -15.10 -13.09 -20.15
N LEU A 330 -15.31 -13.26 -21.46
CA LEU A 330 -15.22 -12.17 -22.45
C LEU A 330 -16.21 -11.04 -22.14
N GLU A 331 -17.38 -11.37 -21.57
CA GLU A 331 -18.39 -10.38 -21.18
C GLU A 331 -17.86 -9.47 -20.06
N LEU A 332 -17.18 -10.05 -19.06
CA LEU A 332 -16.59 -9.28 -17.97
C LEU A 332 -15.46 -8.38 -18.45
N GLU A 333 -14.65 -8.85 -19.41
CA GLU A 333 -13.62 -8.02 -20.01
C GLU A 333 -14.23 -6.82 -20.75
N GLN A 334 -15.29 -7.03 -21.54
CA GLN A 334 -15.99 -5.95 -22.22
C GLN A 334 -16.60 -4.95 -21.23
N GLN A 335 -17.27 -5.43 -20.18
CA GLN A 335 -17.83 -4.57 -19.13
C GLN A 335 -16.74 -3.75 -18.42
N ALA A 336 -15.59 -4.37 -18.14
CA ALA A 336 -14.46 -3.68 -17.51
C ALA A 336 -13.86 -2.60 -18.42
N ARG A 337 -13.71 -2.90 -19.72
CA ARG A 337 -13.25 -1.93 -20.73
C ARG A 337 -14.21 -0.76 -20.87
N THR A 338 -15.52 -1.03 -20.92
CA THR A 338 -16.54 0.02 -20.98
C THR A 338 -16.55 0.87 -19.71
N LEU A 339 -16.33 0.28 -18.53
CA LEU A 339 -16.33 1.03 -17.28
C LEU A 339 -15.10 1.95 -17.14
N TRP A 340 -13.93 1.55 -17.63
CA TRP A 340 -12.67 2.20 -17.28
C TRP A 340 -11.84 2.74 -18.44
N TYR A 341 -12.17 2.40 -19.69
CA TYR A 341 -11.37 2.76 -20.87
C TYR A 341 -12.21 3.30 -22.04
N THR A 342 -13.50 3.56 -21.80
CA THR A 342 -14.41 4.23 -22.72
C THR A 342 -14.90 5.50 -22.05
#